data_AF-A0A9D6LW69-F1
#
_entry.id   AF-A0A9D6LW69-F1
#
_cell.length_a   1.000
_cell.length_b   1.000
_cell.length_c   1.000
_cell.angle_alpha   90.00
_cell.angle_beta   90.00
_cell.angle_gamma   90.00
#
_symmetry.space_group_name_H-M   'P 1'
#
loop_
_entity.id
_entity.type
_entity.pdbx_description
1 polymer ?
#
loop_
_entity_poly.entity_id
_entity_poly.type
_entity_poly.pdbx_seq_one_letter_code
_entity_poly.pdbx_strand_id
1 'polypeptide(L)'
;MKVLLLLLLAGAPPEAYLYWIQPCAKETAEQSGCEAADRELAQWALEAWQEAGEGRFTMAKAAAENKARIRIYWAAGPAGMYGETRPILVEGKPGAEVYVLPNLSQLGPEIEAAGREDRLFRHAVVYLTSLHETGHALGLNHTAAFDDIMYFFGFGGDVLEYFSRYRRKLALRADIRNHPGLSPADQARLIGKYMR
;
A
#
# COMPACT_ATOMS: atom_id res chain seq x y z
N MET A 1 44.23 16.80 32.36
CA MET A 1 43.05 16.99 31.50
C MET A 1 42.82 15.73 30.67
N LYS A 2 41.79 14.94 30.98
CA LYS A 2 41.39 13.79 30.15
C LYS A 2 40.41 14.28 29.09
N VAL A 3 40.81 14.25 27.83
CA VAL A 3 39.90 14.49 26.69
C VAL A 3 39.08 13.23 26.50
N LEU A 4 37.78 13.31 26.78
CA LEU A 4 36.81 12.25 26.53
C LEU A 4 36.36 12.37 25.07
N LEU A 5 36.86 11.48 24.21
CA LEU A 5 36.44 11.41 22.81
C LEU A 5 35.10 10.67 22.74
N LEU A 6 33.98 11.42 22.60
CA LEU A 6 32.69 10.82 22.25
C LEU A 6 32.73 10.35 20.80
N LEU A 7 32.90 9.05 20.61
CA LEU A 7 32.64 8.39 19.33
C LEU A 7 31.12 8.35 19.11
N LEU A 8 30.61 9.28 18.31
CA LEU A 8 29.30 9.16 17.68
C LEU A 8 29.35 7.97 16.72
N LEU A 9 28.79 6.83 17.13
CA LEU A 9 28.49 5.73 16.23
C LEU A 9 27.40 6.22 15.27
N ALA A 10 27.80 6.75 14.12
CA ALA A 10 26.90 6.99 13.02
C ALA A 10 26.42 5.62 12.50
N GLY A 11 25.21 5.22 12.88
CA GLY A 11 24.55 4.06 12.30
C GLY A 11 24.45 4.21 10.78
N ALA A 12 24.48 3.09 10.05
CA ALA A 12 24.22 3.11 8.61
C ALA A 12 22.88 3.82 8.34
N PRO A 13 22.77 4.61 7.26
CA PRO A 13 21.52 5.28 6.94
C PRO A 13 20.39 4.25 6.76
N PRO A 14 19.14 4.58 7.16
CA PRO A 14 18.00 3.69 6.95
C PRO A 14 17.92 3.22 5.50
N GLU A 15 17.51 1.96 5.31
CA GLU A 15 17.35 1.41 3.96
C GLU A 15 16.37 2.28 3.14
N ALA A 16 16.77 2.67 1.94
CA ALA A 16 15.90 3.41 1.03
C ALA A 16 15.17 2.46 0.06
N TYR A 17 13.85 2.52 0.05
CA TYR A 17 12.99 1.91 -0.95
C TYR A 17 12.64 2.96 -1.99
N LEU A 18 13.22 2.83 -3.18
CA LEU A 18 12.78 3.62 -4.32
C LEU A 18 11.48 3.05 -4.87
N TYR A 19 10.47 3.89 -5.06
CA TYR A 19 9.18 3.48 -5.60
C TYR A 19 8.85 4.21 -6.91
N TRP A 20 8.04 3.55 -7.74
CA TRP A 20 7.46 4.13 -8.94
C TRP A 20 5.99 3.75 -9.02
N ILE A 21 5.15 4.69 -9.46
CA ILE A 21 3.71 4.49 -9.60
C ILE A 21 3.34 4.80 -11.04
N GLN A 22 2.78 3.81 -11.72
CA GLN A 22 2.35 3.90 -13.10
C GLN A 22 1.41 5.11 -13.28
N PRO A 23 1.68 5.99 -14.26
CA PRO A 23 0.71 6.99 -14.66
C PRO A 23 -0.58 6.31 -15.14
N CYS A 24 -1.73 6.77 -14.65
CA CYS A 24 -3.01 6.36 -15.22
C CYS A 24 -3.32 7.24 -16.46
N ALA A 25 -2.61 6.96 -17.56
CA ALA A 25 -2.86 7.57 -18.86
C ALA A 25 -4.05 6.89 -19.55
N LYS A 26 -4.51 7.46 -20.68
CA LYS A 26 -5.71 6.98 -21.40
C LYS A 26 -5.73 5.47 -21.62
N GLU A 27 -4.66 4.90 -22.17
CA GLU A 27 -4.58 3.46 -22.45
C GLU A 27 -4.64 2.62 -21.17
N THR A 28 -3.90 3.01 -20.13
CA THR A 28 -3.93 2.33 -18.83
C THR A 28 -5.31 2.44 -18.17
N ALA A 29 -5.97 3.59 -18.27
CA ALA A 29 -7.31 3.81 -17.74
C ALA A 29 -8.35 2.93 -18.45
N GLU A 30 -8.29 2.84 -19.78
CA GLU A 30 -9.17 1.98 -20.58
C GLU A 30 -8.99 0.48 -20.25
N GLN A 31 -7.75 0.06 -19.95
CA GLN A 31 -7.44 -1.34 -19.66
C GLN A 31 -7.74 -1.75 -18.21
N SER A 32 -7.45 -0.88 -17.23
CA SER A 32 -7.51 -1.22 -15.80
C SER A 32 -8.69 -0.61 -15.05
N GLY A 33 -9.33 0.42 -15.62
CA GLY A 33 -10.30 1.24 -14.91
C GLY A 33 -9.69 2.18 -13.87
N CYS A 34 -8.37 2.42 -13.90
CA CYS A 34 -7.74 3.40 -13.04
C CYS A 34 -8.24 4.82 -13.36
N GLU A 35 -8.08 5.70 -12.38
CA GLU A 35 -8.28 7.13 -12.51
C GLU A 35 -6.96 7.88 -12.24
N ALA A 36 -6.76 9.05 -12.84
CA ALA A 36 -5.54 9.85 -12.63
C ALA A 36 -5.24 10.13 -11.14
N ALA A 37 -6.29 10.28 -10.33
CA ALA A 37 -6.22 10.52 -8.89
C ALA A 37 -5.78 9.29 -8.07
N ASP A 38 -5.76 8.08 -8.63
CA ASP A 38 -5.39 6.85 -7.90
C ASP A 38 -3.92 6.84 -7.53
N ARG A 39 -3.09 7.50 -8.33
CA ARG A 39 -1.65 7.64 -8.07
C ARG A 39 -1.37 8.25 -6.71
N GLU A 40 -2.21 9.17 -6.29
CA GLU A 40 -2.06 9.80 -4.99
C GLU A 40 -2.52 8.88 -3.85
N LEU A 41 -3.53 8.02 -4.06
CA LEU A 41 -3.93 7.01 -3.08
C LEU A 41 -2.80 5.98 -2.86
N ALA A 42 -2.19 5.49 -3.94
CA ALA A 42 -1.03 4.60 -3.86
C ALA A 42 0.18 5.29 -3.21
N GLN A 43 0.39 6.58 -3.48
CA GLN A 43 1.42 7.35 -2.79
C GLN A 43 1.15 7.46 -1.28
N TRP A 44 -0.10 7.74 -0.88
CA TRP A 44 -0.47 7.80 0.54
C TRP A 44 -0.31 6.45 1.25
N ALA A 45 -0.53 5.34 0.55
CA ALA A 45 -0.28 4.01 1.11
C ALA A 45 1.21 3.79 1.44
N LEU A 46 2.10 4.21 0.53
CA LEU A 46 3.56 4.18 0.77
C LEU A 46 3.98 5.13 1.90
N GLU A 47 3.41 6.33 1.95
CA GLU A 47 3.64 7.29 3.04
C GLU A 47 3.22 6.72 4.40
N ALA A 48 2.06 6.06 4.47
CA ALA A 48 1.56 5.41 5.69
C ALA A 48 2.52 4.31 6.18
N TRP A 49 3.05 3.48 5.27
CA TRP A 49 4.05 2.49 5.65
C TRP A 49 5.36 3.10 6.12
N GLN A 50 5.85 4.16 5.47
CA GLN A 50 7.05 4.86 5.91
C GLN A 50 6.89 5.43 7.32
N GLU A 51 5.75 6.05 7.61
CA GLU A 51 5.44 6.59 8.94
C GLU A 51 5.38 5.47 9.99
N ALA A 52 4.66 4.38 9.71
CA ALA A 52 4.57 3.21 10.58
C ALA A 52 5.93 2.52 10.81
N GLY A 53 6.88 2.67 9.89
CA GLY A 53 8.25 2.16 10.02
C GLY A 53 9.10 2.87 11.06
N GLU A 54 8.66 4.05 11.54
CA GLU A 54 9.35 4.89 12.54
C GLU A 54 10.84 5.11 12.21
N GLY A 55 11.12 5.42 10.94
CA GLY A 55 12.47 5.74 10.48
C GLY A 55 13.41 4.54 10.24
N ARG A 56 12.93 3.30 10.35
CA ARG A 56 13.72 2.09 10.04
C ARG A 56 14.07 1.95 8.56
N PHE A 57 13.24 2.51 7.70
CA PHE A 57 13.48 2.66 6.27
C PHE A 57 12.91 3.99 5.79
N THR A 58 13.30 4.39 4.59
CA THR A 58 12.75 5.55 3.90
C THR A 58 12.19 5.13 2.56
N MET A 59 11.23 5.88 2.04
CA MET A 59 10.61 5.70 0.74
C MET A 59 10.81 6.98 -0.08
N ALA A 60 11.26 6.84 -1.31
CA ALA A 60 11.45 7.95 -2.22
C ALA A 60 11.04 7.59 -3.65
N LYS A 61 10.58 8.58 -4.41
CA LYS A 61 10.27 8.38 -5.83
C LYS A 61 11.56 8.04 -6.60
N ALA A 62 11.50 6.99 -7.40
CA ALA A 62 12.55 6.65 -8.35
C ALA A 62 12.50 7.60 -9.55
N ALA A 63 13.67 7.89 -10.13
CA ALA A 63 13.76 8.65 -11.38
C ALA A 63 13.21 7.88 -12.60
N ALA A 64 13.22 6.54 -12.53
CA ALA A 64 12.72 5.65 -13.57
C ALA A 64 12.16 4.36 -12.94
N GLU A 65 11.22 3.72 -13.63
CA GLU A 65 10.57 2.47 -13.20
C GLU A 65 11.57 1.36 -12.87
N ASN A 66 12.55 1.13 -13.75
CA ASN A 66 13.54 0.07 -13.57
C ASN A 66 14.50 0.30 -12.37
N LYS A 67 14.54 1.51 -11.81
CA LYS A 67 15.28 1.85 -10.58
C LYS A 67 14.45 1.70 -9.31
N ALA A 68 13.13 1.55 -9.43
CA ALA A 68 12.26 1.35 -8.28
C ALA A 68 12.26 -0.11 -7.83
N ARG A 69 12.42 -0.31 -6.52
CA ARG A 69 12.25 -1.59 -5.82
C ARG A 69 10.78 -1.90 -5.58
N ILE A 70 9.92 -0.88 -5.44
CA ILE A 70 8.47 -1.06 -5.38
C ILE A 70 7.87 -0.42 -6.62
N ARG A 71 7.20 -1.19 -7.46
CA ARG A 71 6.57 -0.71 -8.70
C ARG A 71 5.08 -0.95 -8.64
N ILE A 72 4.30 0.12 -8.58
CA ILE A 72 2.83 0.02 -8.53
C ILE A 72 2.27 0.17 -9.94
N TYR A 73 1.54 -0.83 -10.39
CA TYR A 73 0.84 -0.91 -11.67
C TYR A 73 -0.68 -0.93 -11.47
N TRP A 74 -1.39 -0.37 -12.43
CA TRP A 74 -2.84 -0.51 -12.52
C TRP A 74 -3.15 -1.66 -13.48
N ALA A 75 -3.89 -2.64 -13.01
CA ALA A 75 -4.19 -3.84 -13.77
C ALA A 75 -5.69 -4.08 -13.88
N ALA A 76 -6.06 -4.88 -14.87
CA ALA A 76 -7.28 -5.67 -14.81
C ALA A 76 -6.91 -7.11 -14.50
N GLY A 77 -7.85 -7.88 -13.98
CA GLY A 77 -7.64 -9.29 -13.70
C GLY A 77 -8.96 -10.04 -13.51
N PRO A 78 -8.89 -11.30 -13.06
CA PRO A 78 -10.06 -12.12 -12.83
C PRO A 78 -11.03 -11.49 -11.84
N ALA A 79 -12.33 -11.77 -12.01
CA ALA A 79 -13.35 -11.33 -11.06
C ALA A 79 -13.03 -11.81 -9.63
N GLY A 80 -13.21 -10.93 -8.66
CA GLY A 80 -12.93 -11.16 -7.24
C GLY A 80 -11.49 -10.90 -6.79
N MET A 81 -10.57 -10.58 -7.71
CA MET A 81 -9.20 -10.20 -7.36
C MET A 81 -9.10 -8.68 -7.14
N TYR A 82 -8.48 -8.28 -6.03
CA TYR A 82 -8.26 -6.88 -5.68
C TYR A 82 -6.87 -6.39 -6.08
N GLY A 83 -5.87 -7.23 -5.87
CA GLY A 83 -4.47 -6.91 -6.12
C GLY A 83 -3.61 -8.17 -6.19
N GLU A 84 -2.35 -7.98 -6.56
CA GLU A 84 -1.33 -9.01 -6.53
C GLU A 84 0.05 -8.37 -6.31
N THR A 85 0.86 -8.99 -5.46
CA THR A 85 2.25 -8.58 -5.26
C THR A 85 3.20 -9.68 -5.73
N ARG A 86 4.13 -9.33 -6.62
CA ARG A 86 5.12 -10.25 -7.20
C ARG A 86 6.54 -9.82 -6.82
N PRO A 87 7.38 -10.74 -6.29
CA PRO A 87 8.74 -10.40 -5.91
C PRO A 87 9.62 -10.11 -7.13
N ILE A 88 10.50 -9.13 -7.01
CA ILE A 88 11.55 -8.82 -8.00
C ILE A 88 12.90 -8.59 -7.33
N LEU A 89 13.96 -8.60 -8.14
CA LEU A 89 15.28 -8.12 -7.75
C LEU A 89 15.64 -6.88 -8.55
N VAL A 90 16.07 -5.82 -7.86
CA VAL A 90 16.54 -4.59 -8.48
C VAL A 90 17.94 -4.32 -7.95
N GLU A 91 18.93 -4.44 -8.83
CA GLU A 91 20.35 -4.25 -8.47
C GLU A 91 20.77 -5.14 -7.28
N GLY A 92 20.29 -6.39 -7.29
CA GLY A 92 20.57 -7.38 -6.23
C GLY A 92 19.77 -7.20 -4.94
N LYS A 93 18.93 -6.16 -4.83
CA LYS A 93 18.08 -5.93 -3.65
C LYS A 93 16.66 -6.46 -3.88
N PRO A 94 16.05 -7.11 -2.87
CA PRO A 94 14.64 -7.52 -2.92
C PRO A 94 13.71 -6.33 -3.13
N GLY A 95 12.70 -6.51 -3.96
CA GLY A 95 11.62 -5.57 -4.22
C GLY A 95 10.35 -6.31 -4.64
N ALA A 96 9.33 -5.56 -5.05
CA ALA A 96 8.12 -6.15 -5.62
C ALA A 96 7.48 -5.27 -6.70
N GLU A 97 6.79 -5.92 -7.62
CA GLU A 97 5.75 -5.34 -8.44
C GLU A 97 4.41 -5.51 -7.71
N VAL A 98 3.65 -4.44 -7.61
CA VAL A 98 2.37 -4.34 -6.93
C VAL A 98 1.32 -4.01 -7.98
N TYR A 99 0.42 -4.92 -8.26
CA TYR A 99 -0.67 -4.75 -9.20
C TYR A 99 -1.93 -4.44 -8.40
N VAL A 100 -2.55 -3.28 -8.65
CA VAL A 100 -3.81 -2.86 -8.05
C VAL A 100 -4.89 -2.92 -9.11
N LEU A 101 -6.05 -3.51 -8.80
CA LEU A 101 -7.18 -3.64 -9.73
C LEU A 101 -8.30 -2.66 -9.30
N PRO A 102 -8.32 -1.43 -9.84
CA PRO A 102 -9.21 -0.38 -9.36
C PRO A 102 -10.63 -0.43 -9.94
N ASN A 103 -10.93 -1.36 -10.86
CA ASN A 103 -12.27 -1.50 -11.42
C ASN A 103 -13.19 -2.29 -10.48
N LEU A 104 -14.03 -1.57 -9.73
CA LEU A 104 -14.96 -2.14 -8.76
C LEU A 104 -16.01 -3.06 -9.39
N SER A 105 -16.30 -2.95 -10.69
CA SER A 105 -17.24 -3.86 -11.37
C SER A 105 -16.73 -5.30 -11.42
N GLN A 106 -15.43 -5.52 -11.18
CA GLN A 106 -14.82 -6.85 -11.10
C GLN A 106 -14.80 -7.41 -9.66
N LEU A 107 -15.21 -6.63 -8.65
CA LEU A 107 -15.08 -6.99 -7.24
C LEU A 107 -16.39 -7.52 -6.62
N GLY A 108 -17.42 -7.70 -7.44
CA GLY A 108 -18.74 -8.21 -7.05
C GLY A 108 -19.80 -7.11 -6.95
N PRO A 109 -21.09 -7.48 -7.01
CA PRO A 109 -22.19 -6.53 -7.18
C PRO A 109 -22.36 -5.56 -6.01
N GLU A 110 -22.07 -6.00 -4.78
CA GLU A 110 -22.20 -5.18 -3.58
C GLU A 110 -21.13 -4.08 -3.53
N ILE A 111 -19.86 -4.43 -3.83
CA ILE A 111 -18.75 -3.49 -3.90
C ILE A 111 -18.95 -2.51 -5.07
N GLU A 112 -19.41 -3.00 -6.22
CA GLU A 112 -19.73 -2.15 -7.38
C GLU A 112 -20.83 -1.14 -7.03
N ALA A 113 -21.94 -1.59 -6.43
CA ALA A 113 -23.05 -0.73 -6.05
C ALA A 113 -22.60 0.36 -5.06
N ALA A 114 -21.88 -0.03 -4.00
CA ALA A 114 -21.35 0.91 -3.01
C ALA A 114 -20.39 1.93 -3.64
N GLY A 115 -19.49 1.50 -4.53
CA GLY A 115 -18.55 2.40 -5.21
C GLY A 115 -19.19 3.36 -6.21
N ARG A 116 -20.31 2.96 -6.82
CA ARG A 116 -21.09 3.82 -7.73
C ARG A 116 -21.84 4.91 -6.97
N GLU A 117 -22.34 4.59 -5.78
CA GLU A 117 -23.09 5.52 -4.93
C GLU A 117 -22.18 6.45 -4.12
N ASP A 118 -20.99 5.97 -3.72
CA ASP A 118 -20.07 6.68 -2.86
C ASP A 118 -18.64 6.69 -3.43
N ARG A 119 -18.23 7.86 -3.95
CA ARG A 119 -16.90 8.05 -4.52
C ARG A 119 -15.78 7.94 -3.48
N LEU A 120 -16.04 8.25 -2.21
CA LEU A 120 -15.07 8.02 -1.14
C LEU A 120 -14.95 6.53 -0.79
N PHE A 121 -16.02 5.75 -0.95
CA PHE A 121 -15.93 4.29 -0.82
C PHE A 121 -15.02 3.71 -1.91
N ARG A 122 -15.19 4.16 -3.16
CA ARG A 122 -14.29 3.77 -4.26
C ARG A 122 -12.83 4.14 -3.98
N HIS A 123 -12.55 5.33 -3.46
CA HIS A 123 -11.20 5.70 -3.04
C HIS A 123 -10.68 4.84 -1.88
N ALA A 124 -11.53 4.49 -0.91
CA ALA A 124 -11.17 3.61 0.20
C ALA A 124 -10.75 2.21 -0.28
N VAL A 125 -11.48 1.62 -1.24
CA VAL A 125 -11.11 0.32 -1.84
C VAL A 125 -9.72 0.41 -2.49
N VAL A 126 -9.52 1.35 -3.41
CA VAL A 126 -8.23 1.49 -4.12
C VAL A 126 -7.07 1.79 -3.17
N TYR A 127 -7.29 2.65 -2.17
CA TYR A 127 -6.30 2.95 -1.14
C TYR A 127 -5.94 1.73 -0.30
N LEU A 128 -6.93 1.04 0.29
CA LEU A 128 -6.67 -0.10 1.16
C LEU A 128 -6.06 -1.28 0.40
N THR A 129 -6.47 -1.52 -0.85
CA THR A 129 -5.80 -2.50 -1.71
C THR A 129 -4.34 -2.11 -1.95
N SER A 130 -4.07 -0.83 -2.28
CA SER A 130 -2.68 -0.37 -2.45
C SER A 130 -1.87 -0.56 -1.16
N LEU A 131 -2.46 -0.29 0.00
CA LEU A 131 -1.83 -0.45 1.31
C LEU A 131 -1.54 -1.92 1.64
N HIS A 132 -2.49 -2.82 1.39
CA HIS A 132 -2.33 -4.27 1.57
C HIS A 132 -1.17 -4.82 0.72
N GLU A 133 -1.22 -4.57 -0.59
CA GLU A 133 -0.22 -5.09 -1.52
C GLU A 133 1.17 -4.48 -1.27
N THR A 134 1.25 -3.20 -0.93
CA THR A 134 2.54 -2.60 -0.52
C THR A 134 3.04 -3.16 0.81
N GLY A 135 2.15 -3.66 1.69
CA GLY A 135 2.53 -4.45 2.87
C GLY A 135 3.22 -5.76 2.49
N HIS A 136 2.71 -6.48 1.48
CA HIS A 136 3.40 -7.64 0.90
C HIS A 136 4.73 -7.26 0.25
N ALA A 137 4.83 -6.11 -0.42
CA ALA A 137 6.08 -5.62 -1.00
C ALA A 137 7.15 -5.34 0.07
N LEU A 138 6.72 -4.95 1.27
CA LEU A 138 7.54 -4.83 2.47
C LEU A 138 7.71 -6.16 3.21
N GLY A 139 7.24 -7.27 2.64
CA GLY A 139 7.42 -8.63 3.12
C GLY A 139 6.60 -8.97 4.37
N LEU A 140 5.44 -8.33 4.55
CA LEU A 140 4.42 -8.77 5.51
C LEU A 140 3.59 -9.90 4.93
N ASN A 141 3.14 -10.81 5.80
CA ASN A 141 2.28 -11.93 5.44
C ASN A 141 0.83 -11.63 5.82
N HIS A 142 -0.08 -12.36 5.18
CA HIS A 142 -1.50 -12.35 5.53
C HIS A 142 -1.75 -12.65 7.01
N THR A 143 -2.88 -12.15 7.51
CA THR A 143 -3.37 -12.38 8.86
C THR A 143 -4.84 -12.81 8.80
N ALA A 144 -5.32 -13.42 9.89
CA ALA A 144 -6.74 -13.75 10.07
C ALA A 144 -7.49 -12.72 10.93
N ALA A 145 -6.84 -11.62 11.31
CA ALA A 145 -7.45 -10.58 12.13
C ALA A 145 -8.15 -9.54 11.24
N PHE A 146 -9.48 -9.47 11.32
CA PHE A 146 -10.31 -8.66 10.41
C PHE A 146 -10.01 -7.14 10.44
N ASP A 147 -9.40 -6.65 11.51
CA ASP A 147 -9.00 -5.24 11.66
C ASP A 147 -7.64 -4.91 11.03
N ASP A 148 -6.83 -5.92 10.70
CA ASP A 148 -5.51 -5.71 10.10
C ASP A 148 -5.64 -5.36 8.61
N ILE A 149 -4.76 -4.49 8.10
CA ILE A 149 -4.67 -4.27 6.66
C ILE A 149 -4.28 -5.55 5.94
N MET A 150 -3.43 -6.37 6.57
CA MET A 150 -2.96 -7.63 5.99
C MET A 150 -3.99 -8.78 6.15
N TYR A 151 -5.24 -8.49 6.51
CA TYR A 151 -6.30 -9.49 6.56
C TYR A 151 -6.51 -10.16 5.20
N PHE A 152 -6.58 -11.50 5.17
CA PHE A 152 -6.88 -12.24 3.96
C PHE A 152 -8.34 -12.66 3.91
N PHE A 153 -9.09 -12.21 2.90
CA PHE A 153 -10.49 -12.56 2.71
C PHE A 153 -10.75 -14.06 2.54
N GLY A 154 -9.73 -14.88 2.24
CA GLY A 154 -9.86 -16.34 2.24
C GLY A 154 -10.16 -16.94 3.63
N PHE A 155 -9.99 -16.17 4.72
CA PHE A 155 -10.47 -16.55 6.05
C PHE A 155 -11.97 -16.25 6.28
N GLY A 156 -12.67 -15.71 5.27
CA GLY A 156 -14.08 -15.32 5.33
C GLY A 156 -14.27 -13.84 5.68
N GLY A 157 -15.33 -13.55 6.43
CA GLY A 157 -15.68 -12.19 6.83
C GLY A 157 -16.55 -11.43 5.81
N ASP A 158 -16.99 -10.24 6.21
CA ASP A 158 -17.79 -9.36 5.36
C ASP A 158 -16.86 -8.36 4.66
N VAL A 159 -16.66 -8.59 3.35
CA VAL A 159 -15.74 -7.80 2.53
C VAL A 159 -16.27 -6.38 2.33
N LEU A 160 -17.58 -6.20 2.18
CA LEU A 160 -18.19 -4.88 2.09
C LEU A 160 -17.97 -4.11 3.40
N GLU A 161 -18.18 -4.76 4.54
CA GLU A 161 -17.95 -4.14 5.86
C GLU A 161 -16.47 -3.83 6.11
N TYR A 162 -15.54 -4.65 5.61
CA TYR A 162 -14.10 -4.38 5.73
C TYR A 162 -13.75 -2.98 5.18
N PHE A 163 -14.21 -2.67 3.96
CA PHE A 163 -14.01 -1.36 3.35
C PHE A 163 -14.91 -0.28 3.97
N SER A 164 -16.17 -0.61 4.28
CA SER A 164 -17.14 0.33 4.85
C SER A 164 -16.71 0.85 6.22
N ARG A 165 -16.09 0.00 7.05
CA ARG A 165 -15.50 0.39 8.35
C ARG A 165 -14.46 1.48 8.22
N TYR A 166 -13.58 1.37 7.24
CA TYR A 166 -12.59 2.42 6.97
C TYR A 166 -13.27 3.66 6.40
N ARG A 167 -14.15 3.48 5.42
CA ARG A 167 -14.90 4.58 4.77
C ARG A 167 -15.63 5.47 5.77
N ARG A 168 -16.23 4.92 6.83
CA ARG A 168 -16.93 5.69 7.88
C ARG A 168 -16.03 6.66 8.67
N LYS A 169 -14.69 6.50 8.59
CA LYS A 169 -13.73 7.43 9.21
C LYS A 169 -13.48 8.67 8.36
N LEU A 170 -13.94 8.70 7.12
CA LEU A 170 -13.62 9.74 6.13
C LEU A 170 -14.80 10.70 5.95
N ALA A 171 -14.57 12.00 6.07
CA ALA A 171 -15.51 13.02 5.61
C ALA A 171 -15.15 13.50 4.19
N LEU A 172 -13.85 13.57 3.91
CA LEU A 172 -13.26 14.04 2.66
C LEU A 172 -12.18 13.08 2.17
N ARG A 173 -11.84 13.15 0.89
CA ARG A 173 -10.79 12.30 0.30
C ARG A 173 -9.43 12.54 0.97
N ALA A 174 -9.13 13.78 1.33
CA ALA A 174 -7.89 14.15 1.99
C ALA A 174 -7.71 13.49 3.38
N ASP A 175 -8.81 13.07 4.02
CA ASP A 175 -8.75 12.41 5.32
C ASP A 175 -8.04 11.06 5.24
N ILE A 176 -8.00 10.42 4.07
CA ILE A 176 -7.27 9.16 3.85
C ILE A 176 -5.81 9.28 4.29
N ARG A 177 -5.19 10.44 4.04
CA ARG A 177 -3.79 10.69 4.43
C ARG A 177 -3.57 10.69 5.94
N ASN A 178 -4.60 11.04 6.72
CA ASN A 178 -4.52 11.13 8.20
C ASN A 178 -5.13 9.90 8.90
N HIS A 179 -5.78 9.01 8.14
CA HIS A 179 -6.33 7.75 8.63
C HIS A 179 -5.63 6.61 7.87
N PRO A 180 -4.48 6.09 8.35
CA PRO A 180 -3.61 5.25 7.55
C PRO A 180 -4.16 3.85 7.26
N GLY A 181 -5.28 3.44 7.87
CA GLY A 181 -5.84 2.10 7.66
C GLY A 181 -5.03 0.94 8.26
N LEU A 182 -3.95 1.23 8.98
CA LEU A 182 -3.11 0.27 9.68
C LEU A 182 -3.65 -0.02 11.09
N SER A 183 -3.64 -1.29 11.50
CA SER A 183 -3.83 -1.65 12.90
C SER A 183 -2.53 -1.48 13.70
N PRO A 184 -2.59 -1.39 15.04
CA PRO A 184 -1.39 -1.45 15.87
C PRO A 184 -0.56 -2.74 15.66
N ALA A 185 -1.21 -3.85 15.29
CA ALA A 185 -0.54 -5.11 15.02
C ALA A 185 0.22 -5.09 13.69
N ASP A 186 -0.32 -4.42 12.65
CA ASP A 186 0.39 -4.23 11.38
C ASP A 186 1.69 -3.44 11.59
N GLN A 187 1.62 -2.34 12.33
CA GLN A 187 2.78 -1.54 12.68
C GLN A 187 3.81 -2.35 13.48
N ALA A 188 3.38 -3.08 14.50
CA ALA A 188 4.29 -3.91 15.31
C ALA A 188 5.00 -4.99 14.47
N ARG A 189 4.30 -5.63 13.53
CA ARG A 189 4.90 -6.63 12.63
C ARG A 189 5.91 -6.01 11.66
N LEU A 190 5.59 -4.85 11.10
CA LEU A 190 6.51 -4.10 10.25
C LEU A 190 7.78 -3.75 11.02
N ILE A 191 7.64 -3.14 12.20
CA ILE A 191 8.76 -2.80 13.07
C ILE A 191 9.61 -4.04 13.39
N GLY A 192 8.98 -5.13 13.81
CA GLY A 192 9.67 -6.39 14.12
C GLY A 192 10.43 -6.98 12.93
N LYS A 193 9.98 -6.74 11.71
CA LYS A 193 10.68 -7.15 10.49
C LYS A 193 11.99 -6.40 10.28
N TYR A 194 12.00 -5.09 10.56
CA TYR A 194 13.14 -4.19 10.33
C TYR A 194 13.99 -3.90 11.58
N MET A 195 13.75 -4.62 12.68
CA MET A 195 14.57 -4.56 13.91
C MET A 195 15.82 -5.47 13.87
N ARG A 196 16.11 -6.12 12.74
CA ARG A 196 17.22 -7.09 12.60
C ARG A 196 18.48 -6.47 12.03
#